data_AF-A0A165XLS8-F1
#
_entry.id   AF-A0A165XLS8-F1
#
_cell.length_a   1.000
_cell.length_b   1.000
_cell.length_c   1.000
_cell.angle_alpha   90.00
_cell.angle_beta   90.00
_cell.angle_gamma   90.00
#
_symmetry.space_group_name_H-M   'P 1'
#
loop_
_entity.id
_entity.type
_entity.pdbx_description
1 polymer ?
#
loop_
_entity_poly.entity_id
_entity_poly.type
_entity_poly.pdbx_seq_one_letter_code
_entity_poly.pdbx_strand_id
1 'polypeptide(L)' 'ITSQVSIGEKENKVTYKVRGLIYWNRSHFTCRMVGKAGEVYYNDGMTLGADCIHEGKLGDIKDL' A
#
# COMPACT_ATOMS: atom_id res chain seq x y z
N ILE A 1 5.16 12.17 0.22
CA ILE A 1 5.93 11.38 -0.78
C ILE A 1 4.95 10.48 -1.51
N THR A 2 4.87 10.53 -2.84
CA THR A 2 4.14 9.52 -3.63
C THR A 2 5.17 8.65 -4.33
N SER A 3 5.39 7.45 -3.82
CA SER A 3 6.18 6.43 -4.50
C SER A 3 5.49 6.05 -5.80
N GLN A 4 6.26 6.02 -6.89
CA GLN A 4 5.78 5.65 -8.23
C GLN A 4 6.73 4.61 -8.82
N VAL A 5 6.19 3.74 -9.66
CA VAL A 5 6.95 2.77 -10.42
C VAL A 5 6.72 3.05 -11.90
N SER A 6 7.81 3.12 -12.67
CA SER A 6 7.74 3.21 -14.12
C SER A 6 8.14 1.87 -14.72
N ILE A 7 7.32 1.36 -15.63
CA ILE A 7 7.54 0.08 -16.32
C ILE A 7 7.49 0.33 -17.83
N GLY A 8 8.42 -0.25 -18.57
CA GLY A 8 8.50 -0.16 -20.04
C GLY A 8 9.75 0.57 -20.55
N GLU A 9 9.95 0.51 -21.87
CA GLU A 9 11.04 1.20 -22.56
C GLU A 9 10.65 2.64 -22.91
N LYS A 10 11.64 3.48 -23.23
CA LYS A 10 11.52 4.95 -23.39
C LYS A 10 10.18 5.45 -23.97
N GLU A 11 9.77 4.93 -25.13
CA GLU A 11 8.59 5.40 -25.86
C GLU A 11 7.27 4.75 -25.38
N ASN A 12 7.36 3.65 -24.64
CA ASN A 12 6.22 2.89 -24.10
C ASN A 12 6.24 2.81 -22.56
N LYS A 13 6.79 3.86 -21.91
CA LYS A 13 6.92 3.89 -20.46
C LYS A 13 5.59 4.29 -19.80
N VAL A 14 5.08 3.44 -18.93
CA VAL A 14 3.89 3.72 -18.12
C VAL A 14 4.30 3.94 -16.67
N THR A 15 3.76 4.99 -16.05
CA THR A 15 4.00 5.32 -14.65
C THR A 15 2.78 5.01 -13.80
N TYR A 16 2.98 4.18 -12.78
CA TYR A 16 1.97 3.76 -11.82
C TYR A 16 2.21 4.44 -10.47
N LYS A 17 1.13 4.87 -9.83
CA LYS A 17 1.15 5.30 -8.43
C LYS A 17 1.09 4.07 -7.54
N VAL A 18 1.87 4.04 -6.46
CA VAL A 18 1.76 2.96 -5.46
C VAL A 18 0.38 3.04 -4.79
N ARG A 19 -0.32 1.92 -4.78
CA ARG A 19 -1.69 1.77 -4.21
C ARG A 19 -1.75 0.82 -3.03
N GLY A 20 -0.60 0.36 -2.57
CA GLY A 20 -0.50 -0.55 -1.44
C GLY A 20 0.77 -1.38 -1.51
N LEU A 21 0.96 -2.17 -0.47
CA LEU A 21 2.06 -3.12 -0.32
C LEU A 21 1.52 -4.36 0.40
N ILE A 22 1.89 -5.53 -0.11
CA ILE A 22 1.76 -6.79 0.61
C ILE A 22 3.16 -7.16 1.06
N TYR A 23 3.33 -7.48 2.34
CA TYR A 23 4.63 -7.78 2.92
C TYR A 23 4.52 -8.91 3.93
N TRP A 24 5.61 -9.68 4.04
CA TRP A 24 5.69 -10.77 5.00
C TRP A 24 5.81 -10.24 6.43
N ASN A 25 4.99 -10.75 7.34
CA ASN A 25 5.04 -10.41 8.76
C ASN A 25 5.13 -11.69 9.61
N ARG A 26 6.33 -12.28 9.64
CA ARG A 26 6.74 -13.46 10.42
C ARG A 26 6.08 -14.79 10.08
N SER A 27 4.75 -14.86 10.01
CA SER A 27 4.01 -16.11 9.81
C SER A 27 2.95 -16.06 8.70
N HIS A 28 2.57 -14.87 8.25
CA HIS A 28 1.60 -14.66 7.19
C HIS A 28 1.87 -13.34 6.45
N PHE A 29 1.22 -13.14 5.32
CA PHE A 29 1.28 -11.88 4.59
C PHE A 29 0.30 -10.86 5.15
N THR A 30 0.80 -9.66 5.40
CA THR A 30 0.03 -8.49 5.80
C THR A 30 -0.01 -7.51 4.64
N CYS A 31 -1.05 -6.69 4.55
CA CYS A 31 -1.11 -5.65 3.55
C CYS A 31 -1.46 -4.27 4.13
N ARG A 32 -1.00 -3.25 3.40
CA ARG A 32 -1.51 -1.88 3.49
C ARG A 32 -2.00 -1.45 2.12
N MET A 33 -3.21 -0.94 2.05
CA MET A 33 -3.82 -0.45 0.80
C MET A 33 -3.97 1.06 0.87
N VAL A 34 -3.74 1.74 -0.25
CA VAL A 34 -3.83 3.20 -0.35
C VAL A 34 -5.03 3.58 -1.23
N GLY A 35 -5.98 4.30 -0.63
CA GLY A 35 -7.18 4.87 -1.24
C GLY A 35 -6.90 6.06 -2.15
N LYS A 36 -7.89 6.46 -2.97
CA LYS A 36 -7.66 7.47 -4.05
C LYS A 36 -7.26 8.83 -3.49
N ALA A 37 -7.73 9.16 -2.29
CA ALA A 37 -7.37 10.38 -1.58
C ALA A 37 -6.28 10.14 -0.51
N GLY A 38 -5.52 9.05 -0.66
CA GLY A 38 -4.35 8.75 0.16
C GLY A 38 -4.66 8.10 1.50
N GLU A 39 -5.89 7.66 1.73
CA GLU A 39 -6.26 6.85 2.91
C GLU A 39 -5.44 5.57 2.96
N VAL A 40 -5.02 5.13 4.14
CA VAL A 40 -4.28 3.89 4.32
C VAL A 40 -5.12 2.94 5.17
N TYR A 41 -5.20 1.71 4.69
CA TYR A 41 -5.94 0.63 5.34
C TYR A 41 -5.03 -0.57 5.56
N TYR A 42 -4.95 -1.04 6.79
CA TYR A 42 -4.21 -2.23 7.21
C TYR A 42 -5.11 -3.45 7.28
N ASN A 43 -4.61 -4.60 6.81
CA ASN A 43 -5.25 -5.89 6.99
C ASN A 43 -4.18 -6.98 7.14
N ASP A 44 -4.30 -7.81 8.17
CA ASP A 44 -3.39 -8.92 8.47
C ASP A 44 -3.92 -10.28 7.96
N GLY A 45 -5.14 -10.33 7.42
CA GLY A 45 -5.79 -11.51 6.84
C GLY A 45 -6.11 -12.63 7.83
N MET A 46 -5.47 -12.63 9.01
CA MET A 46 -5.55 -13.69 10.01
C MET A 46 -6.45 -13.30 11.17
N THR A 47 -6.28 -12.09 11.73
CA THR A 47 -7.08 -11.60 12.86
C THR A 47 -8.28 -10.82 12.37
N LEU A 48 -8.07 -9.98 11.35
CA LEU A 48 -9.11 -9.09 10.81
C LEU A 48 -10.01 -9.77 9.79
N GLY A 49 -9.60 -10.91 9.23
CA GLY A 49 -10.34 -11.59 8.16
C GLY A 49 -10.61 -10.64 6.98
N ALA A 50 -11.89 -10.36 6.72
CA ALA A 50 -12.33 -9.47 5.65
C ALA A 50 -12.30 -7.97 6.00
N ASP A 51 -12.11 -7.62 7.27
CA ASP A 51 -12.15 -6.23 7.74
C ASP A 51 -10.80 -5.53 7.61
N CYS A 52 -10.80 -4.19 7.61
CA CYS A 52 -9.58 -3.39 7.53
C CYS A 52 -9.56 -2.30 8.61
N ILE A 53 -8.37 -1.97 9.11
CA ILE A 53 -8.17 -0.84 10.03
C ILE A 53 -7.75 0.38 9.22
N HIS A 54 -8.46 1.50 9.37
CA HIS A 54 -8.06 2.78 8.80
C HIS A 54 -6.95 3.41 9.63
N GLU A 55 -5.76 3.56 9.05
CA GLU A 55 -4.55 4.07 9.72
C GLU A 55 -4.32 5.57 9.48
N GLY A 56 -5.17 6.22 8.68
CA GLY A 56 -5.07 7.66 8.36
C GLY A 56 -4.59 7.93 6.93
N LYS A 57 -3.92 9.06 6.71
CA LYS A 57 -3.40 9.44 5.39
C LYS A 57 -1.95 9.02 5.23
N LEU A 58 -1.57 8.59 4.02
CA LEU A 58 -0.22 8.16 3.70
C LEU A 58 0.85 9.24 4.01
N GLY A 59 0.49 10.52 3.90
CA GLY A 59 1.41 11.62 4.23
C GLY A 59 1.68 11.81 5.72
N ASP A 60 0.80 11.27 6.58
CA ASP A 60 0.84 11.45 8.03
C ASP A 60 1.43 10.23 8.75
N ILE A 61 1.53 9.10 8.05
CA ILE A 61 2.18 7.89 8.57
C ILE A 61 3.67 8.17 8.66
N LYS A 62 4.18 8.22 9.89
CA LYS A 62 5.61 8.31 10.16
C LYS A 62 6.26 6.97 9.84
N ASP A 63 7.47 7.02 9.30
CA ASP A 63 8.31 5.83 9.22
C ASP A 63 8.52 5.25 10.63
N LEU A 64 8.45 3.93 10.75
CA LEU A 64 8.77 3.16 11.96
C LEU A 64 10.27 2.90 12.03
#